data_AF-A0A7S0EX03-F1
#
_entry.id   AF-A0A7S0EX03-F1
#
_cell.length_a   1.000
_cell.length_b   1.000
_cell.length_c   1.000
_cell.angle_alpha   90.00
_cell.angle_beta   90.00
_cell.angle_gamma   90.00
#
_symmetry.space_group_name_H-M   'P 1'
#
loop_
_entity.id
_entity.type
_entity.pdbx_description
1 polymer ?
#
loop_
_entity_poly.entity_id
_entity_poly.type
_entity_poly.pdbx_seq_one_letter_code
_entity_poly.pdbx_strand_id
1 'polypeptide(L)'
;RDGYAPLVGMLIKKLVAARGAAARPQITTIGLGGQLDSELLMGFSDSFLHMPDPGSVGPFMVNMLAAQRCTARLPDLAGPAANDASLLLSPRSAVAEVPGYKLHGKEAKTATGEDALRLPLGAIRYDQPRHVVIDLKHPISSGIAITATIELHGKAAFTATSEGAAAAAAPELVEAEKVRLKCADFLDGLAKASRSTGDVASHPPPPDAALLRAYLDYVAAGPAAQLDAVAALLDTMRGQVLLGLGEEHWAKWGVHYCRTLPLMLRSERRSNFRDACLEHFGRDAQGRDALFCELSDAAEL
;
A
#
# COMPACT_ATOMS: atom_id res chain seq x y z
N ARG A 1 5.71 3.49 -23.31
CA ARG A 1 4.58 2.90 -24.10
C ARG A 1 3.61 2.34 -23.08
N ASP A 2 2.36 2.79 -23.02
CA ASP A 2 1.43 2.54 -21.89
C ASP A 2 0.94 1.08 -21.75
N GLY A 3 1.57 0.12 -22.44
CA GLY A 3 1.30 -1.31 -22.34
C GLY A 3 -0.17 -1.67 -22.54
N TYR A 4 -0.67 -2.58 -21.71
CA TYR A 4 -2.08 -2.97 -21.67
C TYR A 4 -2.97 -2.08 -20.80
N ALA A 5 -2.42 -1.05 -20.15
CA ALA A 5 -3.17 -0.20 -19.23
C ALA A 5 -4.40 0.46 -19.90
N PRO A 6 -4.31 1.03 -21.12
CA PRO A 6 -5.48 1.59 -21.80
C PRO A 6 -6.55 0.54 -22.13
N LEU A 7 -6.13 -0.66 -22.55
CA LEU A 7 -7.04 -1.76 -22.88
C LEU A 7 -7.79 -2.23 -21.62
N VAL A 8 -7.07 -2.48 -20.53
CA VAL A 8 -7.68 -2.90 -19.26
C VAL A 8 -8.61 -1.81 -18.72
N GLY A 9 -8.22 -0.53 -18.79
CA GLY A 9 -9.10 0.58 -18.42
C GLY A 9 -10.38 0.64 -19.25
N MET A 10 -10.29 0.39 -20.56
CA MET A 10 -11.47 0.30 -21.43
C MET A 10 -12.37 -0.89 -21.05
N LEU A 11 -11.80 -2.08 -20.83
CA LEU A 11 -12.54 -3.29 -20.49
C LEU A 11 -13.24 -3.17 -19.13
N ILE A 12 -12.56 -2.61 -18.13
CA ILE A 12 -13.15 -2.31 -16.82
C ILE A 12 -14.34 -1.37 -16.96
N LYS A 13 -14.20 -0.27 -17.72
CA LYS A 13 -15.29 0.68 -17.96
C LYS A 13 -16.49 0.01 -18.63
N LYS A 14 -16.26 -0.83 -19.66
CA LYS A 14 -17.33 -1.59 -20.33
C LYS A 14 -18.04 -2.55 -19.37
N LEU A 15 -17.29 -3.26 -18.54
CA LEU A 15 -17.85 -4.20 -17.56
C LEU A 15 -18.67 -3.48 -16.50
N VAL A 16 -18.14 -2.39 -15.92
CA VAL A 16 -18.84 -1.57 -14.93
C VAL A 16 -20.11 -0.95 -15.52
N ALA A 17 -20.08 -0.47 -16.77
CA ALA A 17 -21.27 0.05 -17.43
C ALA A 17 -22.35 -1.04 -17.63
N ALA A 18 -21.93 -2.28 -17.93
CA ALA A 18 -22.84 -3.39 -18.19
C ALA A 18 -23.39 -4.07 -16.91
N ARG A 19 -22.62 -4.08 -15.82
CA ARG A 19 -22.89 -4.90 -14.61
C ARG A 19 -22.92 -4.10 -13.31
N GLY A 20 -22.72 -2.79 -13.38
CA GLY A 20 -22.62 -1.91 -12.21
C GLY A 20 -21.21 -1.84 -11.64
N ALA A 21 -20.96 -0.83 -10.79
CA ALA A 21 -19.62 -0.54 -10.26
C ALA A 21 -19.05 -1.66 -9.39
N ALA A 22 -19.89 -2.38 -8.64
CA ALA A 22 -19.50 -3.54 -7.85
C ALA A 22 -18.90 -4.70 -8.67
N ALA A 23 -19.13 -4.73 -9.99
CA ALA A 23 -18.57 -5.74 -10.88
C ALA A 23 -17.11 -5.47 -11.30
N ARG A 24 -16.50 -4.36 -10.87
CA ARG A 24 -15.10 -4.05 -11.17
C ARG A 24 -14.20 -5.18 -10.65
N PRO A 25 -13.41 -5.87 -11.49
CA PRO A 25 -12.50 -6.90 -11.03
C PRO A 25 -11.29 -6.27 -10.32
N GLN A 26 -10.67 -7.02 -9.42
CA GLN A 26 -9.33 -6.71 -8.91
C GLN A 26 -8.32 -7.61 -9.63
N ILE A 27 -7.34 -7.01 -10.28
CA ILE A 27 -6.34 -7.73 -11.09
C ILE A 27 -5.05 -7.81 -10.28
N THR A 28 -4.65 -9.02 -9.89
CA THR A 28 -3.33 -9.27 -9.30
C THR A 28 -2.46 -9.99 -10.33
N THR A 29 -1.27 -9.47 -10.59
CA THR A 29 -0.25 -10.13 -11.42
C THR A 29 0.84 -10.72 -10.55
N ILE A 30 1.31 -11.92 -10.91
CA ILE A 30 2.42 -12.61 -10.24
C ILE A 30 3.53 -12.81 -11.26
N GLY A 31 4.70 -12.25 -10.98
CA GLY A 31 5.92 -12.49 -11.75
C GLY A 31 6.79 -13.53 -11.07
N LEU A 32 7.13 -14.60 -11.79
CA LEU A 32 8.01 -15.68 -11.32
C LEU A 32 9.40 -15.56 -11.95
N GLY A 33 10.46 -15.63 -11.13
CA GLY A 33 11.85 -15.57 -11.59
C GLY A 33 12.35 -14.14 -11.86
N GLY A 34 13.45 -14.01 -12.61
CA GLY A 34 14.15 -12.73 -12.80
C GLY A 34 14.05 -12.10 -14.19
N GLN A 35 13.50 -12.82 -15.17
CA GLN A 35 13.34 -12.32 -16.54
C GLN A 35 11.89 -11.89 -16.76
N LEU A 36 11.50 -10.77 -16.14
CA LEU A 36 10.12 -10.30 -16.11
C LEU A 36 10.03 -8.85 -16.59
N ASP A 37 8.99 -8.55 -17.36
CA ASP A 37 8.57 -7.16 -17.57
C ASP A 37 7.61 -6.74 -16.45
N SER A 38 8.18 -6.50 -15.25
CA SER A 38 7.37 -6.07 -14.10
C SER A 38 6.69 -4.72 -14.33
N GLU A 39 7.21 -3.88 -15.23
CA GLU A 39 6.56 -2.60 -15.55
C GLU A 39 5.27 -2.85 -16.33
N LEU A 40 5.32 -3.71 -17.36
CA LEU A 40 4.15 -4.14 -18.09
C LEU A 40 3.13 -4.81 -17.15
N LEU A 41 3.57 -5.78 -16.34
CA LEU A 41 2.70 -6.51 -15.42
C LEU A 41 2.01 -5.59 -14.41
N MET A 42 2.75 -4.63 -13.85
CA MET A 42 2.20 -3.65 -12.93
C MET A 42 1.27 -2.66 -13.64
N GLY A 43 1.56 -2.30 -14.89
CA GLY A 43 0.82 -1.30 -15.66
C GLY A 43 -0.66 -1.64 -15.88
N PHE A 44 -1.02 -2.92 -15.88
CA PHE A 44 -2.40 -3.36 -16.05
C PHE A 44 -3.02 -4.04 -14.81
N SER A 45 -2.29 -4.13 -13.70
CA SER A 45 -2.74 -4.75 -12.46
C SER A 45 -3.07 -3.74 -11.38
N ASP A 46 -3.98 -4.09 -10.47
CA ASP A 46 -4.20 -3.38 -9.21
C ASP A 46 -3.11 -3.70 -8.17
N SER A 47 -2.52 -4.90 -8.25
CA SER A 47 -1.44 -5.35 -7.39
C SER A 47 -0.47 -6.24 -8.18
N PHE A 48 0.83 -6.01 -8.01
CA PHE A 48 1.89 -6.83 -8.57
C PHE A 48 2.65 -7.52 -7.43
N LEU A 49 2.97 -8.80 -7.63
CA LEU A 49 3.73 -9.60 -6.69
C LEU A 49 4.89 -10.27 -7.43
N HIS A 50 6.10 -10.12 -6.90
CA HIS A 50 7.30 -10.74 -7.44
C HIS A 50 7.74 -11.93 -6.57
N MET A 51 8.02 -13.06 -7.21
CA MET A 51 8.53 -14.26 -6.55
C MET A 51 9.84 -14.68 -7.25
N PRO A 52 11.00 -14.41 -6.64
CA PRO A 52 12.28 -14.77 -7.25
C PRO A 52 12.53 -16.28 -7.22
N ASP A 53 11.97 -16.99 -6.24
CA ASP A 53 12.18 -18.44 -6.03
C ASP A 53 10.85 -19.22 -6.22
N PRO A 54 10.79 -20.19 -7.15
CA PRO A 54 9.62 -21.03 -7.36
C PRO A 54 9.25 -21.91 -6.15
N GLY A 55 10.19 -22.21 -5.24
CA GLY A 55 9.93 -23.05 -4.06
C GLY A 55 8.85 -22.51 -3.12
N SER A 56 8.61 -21.20 -3.15
CA SER A 56 7.61 -20.53 -2.31
C SER A 56 6.22 -20.37 -2.96
N VAL A 57 6.04 -20.79 -4.22
CA VAL A 57 4.80 -20.53 -4.99
C VAL A 57 3.58 -21.19 -4.37
N GLY A 58 3.68 -22.42 -3.89
CA GLY A 58 2.55 -23.16 -3.31
C GLY A 58 1.92 -22.43 -2.11
N PRO A 59 2.65 -22.23 -1.00
CA PRO A 59 2.15 -21.51 0.17
C PRO A 59 1.66 -20.10 -0.15
N PHE A 60 2.37 -19.40 -1.04
CA PHE A 60 2.00 -18.07 -1.49
C PHE A 60 0.63 -18.04 -2.19
N MET A 61 0.38 -18.96 -3.12
CA MET A 61 -0.89 -19.03 -3.86
C MET A 61 -2.06 -19.34 -2.93
N VAL A 62 -1.87 -20.21 -1.95
CA VAL A 62 -2.90 -20.52 -0.94
C VAL A 62 -3.25 -19.28 -0.13
N ASN A 63 -2.25 -18.57 0.40
CA ASN A 63 -2.46 -17.36 1.19
C ASN A 63 -3.10 -16.23 0.37
N MET A 64 -2.69 -16.08 -0.90
CA MET A 64 -3.30 -15.10 -1.79
C MET A 64 -4.78 -15.41 -2.03
N LEU A 65 -5.12 -16.65 -2.37
CA LEU A 65 -6.51 -17.05 -2.64
C LEU A 65 -7.38 -16.91 -1.38
N ALA A 66 -6.85 -17.28 -0.21
CA ALA A 66 -7.51 -17.06 1.07
C ALA A 66 -7.76 -15.55 1.30
N ALA A 67 -6.71 -14.72 1.17
CA ALA A 67 -6.83 -13.26 1.32
C ALA A 67 -7.83 -12.63 0.34
N GLN A 68 -7.92 -13.10 -0.90
CA GLN A 68 -8.90 -12.62 -1.88
C GLN A 68 -10.32 -13.01 -1.49
N ARG A 69 -10.53 -14.23 -0.97
CA ARG A 69 -11.84 -14.67 -0.47
C ARG A 69 -12.30 -13.91 0.76
N CYS A 70 -11.34 -13.43 1.56
CA CYS A 70 -11.58 -12.55 2.71
C CYS A 70 -11.78 -11.09 2.31
N THR A 71 -12.12 -10.73 1.07
CA THR A 71 -12.48 -9.34 0.75
C THR A 71 -13.73 -8.94 1.53
N ALA A 72 -13.68 -7.81 2.25
CA ALA A 72 -14.79 -7.37 3.08
C ALA A 72 -16.06 -7.15 2.24
N ARG A 73 -17.21 -7.55 2.79
CA ARG A 73 -18.53 -7.24 2.21
C ARG A 73 -19.29 -6.37 3.19
N LEU A 74 -20.02 -5.39 2.67
CA LEU A 74 -20.88 -4.57 3.49
C LEU A 74 -22.18 -5.30 3.90
N PRO A 75 -22.81 -4.91 5.02
CA PRO A 75 -23.95 -5.61 5.61
C PRO A 75 -25.29 -5.44 4.87
N ASP A 76 -25.34 -4.76 3.72
CA ASP A 76 -26.56 -4.63 2.91
C ASP A 76 -26.80 -5.86 2.02
N LEU A 77 -28.06 -6.09 1.62
CA LEU A 77 -28.48 -7.25 0.79
C LEU A 77 -27.76 -7.31 -0.58
N ALA A 78 -27.24 -6.18 -1.07
CA ALA A 78 -26.40 -6.11 -2.26
C ALA A 78 -24.90 -6.30 -1.96
N GLY A 79 -24.48 -6.10 -0.71
CA GLY A 79 -23.19 -6.41 -0.09
C GLY A 79 -21.98 -6.23 -1.00
N PRO A 80 -21.77 -5.06 -1.62
CA PRO A 80 -20.68 -4.89 -2.57
C PRO A 80 -19.38 -5.27 -1.87
N ALA A 81 -18.58 -6.10 -2.55
CA ALA A 81 -17.21 -6.34 -2.11
C ALA A 81 -16.50 -4.99 -2.01
N ALA A 82 -15.73 -4.78 -0.95
CA ALA A 82 -14.87 -3.61 -0.80
C ALA A 82 -13.60 -3.76 -1.66
N ASN A 83 -13.75 -4.26 -2.89
CA ASN A 83 -12.67 -4.51 -3.82
C ASN A 83 -12.21 -3.25 -4.58
N ASP A 84 -12.90 -2.13 -4.47
CA ASP A 84 -12.45 -0.83 -5.00
C ASP A 84 -12.77 0.28 -4.01
N ALA A 85 -11.86 0.47 -3.05
CA ALA A 85 -11.98 1.53 -2.07
C ALA A 85 -11.02 2.69 -2.36
N SER A 86 -11.49 3.91 -2.10
CA SER A 86 -10.65 5.10 -2.05
C SER A 86 -10.94 5.92 -0.80
N LEU A 87 -9.92 6.61 -0.29
CA LEU A 87 -10.07 7.60 0.77
C LEU A 87 -10.12 8.98 0.15
N LEU A 88 -11.21 9.71 0.37
CA LEU A 88 -11.39 11.09 -0.04
C LEU A 88 -11.15 12.02 1.16
N LEU A 89 -10.18 12.91 1.06
CA LEU A 89 -9.81 13.87 2.10
C LEU A 89 -10.23 15.28 1.68
N SER A 90 -11.05 15.95 2.49
CA SER A 90 -11.57 17.29 2.21
C SER A 90 -11.59 18.15 3.48
N PRO A 91 -11.23 19.45 3.43
CA PRO A 91 -10.75 20.17 2.26
C PRO A 91 -9.32 19.79 1.87
N ARG A 92 -9.02 19.77 0.57
CA ARG A 92 -7.65 19.58 0.04
C ARG A 92 -6.66 20.58 0.64
N SER A 93 -7.12 21.80 0.92
CA SER A 93 -6.30 22.90 1.42
C SER A 93 -5.66 22.60 2.78
N ALA A 94 -6.29 21.76 3.61
CA ALA A 94 -5.82 21.42 4.95
C ALA A 94 -4.78 20.29 4.98
N VAL A 95 -4.66 19.51 3.90
CA VAL A 95 -3.71 18.38 3.80
C VAL A 95 -2.35 18.88 3.30
N ALA A 96 -1.29 18.69 4.09
CA ALA A 96 0.08 18.99 3.68
C ALA A 96 0.63 17.85 2.82
N GLU A 97 0.66 16.65 3.40
CA GLU A 97 1.24 15.45 2.80
C GLU A 97 0.47 14.23 3.26
N VAL A 98 0.43 13.20 2.42
CA VAL A 98 -0.01 11.86 2.82
C VAL A 98 1.12 10.89 2.47
N PRO A 99 2.00 10.57 3.44
CA PRO A 99 3.09 9.64 3.21
C PRO A 99 2.59 8.33 2.60
N GLY A 100 3.39 7.76 1.70
CA GLY A 100 3.08 6.53 0.95
C GLY A 100 2.17 6.74 -0.25
N TYR A 101 1.55 7.90 -0.40
CA TYR A 101 0.60 8.21 -1.48
C TYR A 101 1.04 9.38 -2.37
N LYS A 102 2.30 9.84 -2.31
CA LYS A 102 2.76 11.02 -3.07
C LYS A 102 2.54 10.91 -4.57
N LEU A 103 2.74 9.72 -5.13
CA LEU A 103 2.60 9.44 -6.55
C LEU A 103 1.22 8.88 -6.94
N HIS A 104 0.37 8.59 -5.96
CA HIS A 104 -0.90 7.88 -6.16
C HIS A 104 -2.13 8.72 -5.84
N GLY A 105 -1.98 9.74 -4.97
CA GLY A 105 -3.03 10.71 -4.68
C GLY A 105 -3.42 11.48 -5.93
N LYS A 106 -4.73 11.70 -6.12
CA LYS A 106 -5.29 12.44 -7.24
C LYS A 106 -6.17 13.55 -6.73
N GLU A 107 -6.02 14.74 -7.31
CA GLU A 107 -6.96 15.83 -7.08
C GLU A 107 -8.37 15.40 -7.53
N ALA A 108 -9.35 15.71 -6.71
CA ALA A 108 -10.73 15.28 -6.86
C ALA A 108 -11.69 16.36 -6.32
N LYS A 109 -12.99 16.11 -6.49
CA LYS A 109 -14.03 16.93 -5.88
C LYS A 109 -14.97 16.04 -5.06
N THR A 110 -15.47 16.58 -3.96
CA THR A 110 -16.57 15.98 -3.20
C THR A 110 -17.87 16.02 -4.00
N ALA A 111 -18.90 15.33 -3.53
CA ALA A 111 -20.25 15.44 -4.10
C ALA A 111 -20.83 16.87 -4.03
N THR A 112 -20.35 17.69 -3.08
CA THR A 112 -20.72 19.11 -2.93
C THR A 112 -19.86 20.05 -3.79
N GLY A 113 -18.87 19.52 -4.52
CA GLY A 113 -18.01 20.29 -5.42
C GLY A 113 -16.76 20.90 -4.77
N GLU A 114 -16.50 20.59 -3.50
CA GLU A 114 -15.33 21.03 -2.74
C GLU A 114 -14.07 20.28 -3.19
N ASP A 115 -12.94 20.98 -3.24
CA ASP A 115 -11.66 20.37 -3.63
C ASP A 115 -11.20 19.36 -2.57
N ALA A 116 -10.79 18.18 -3.05
CA ALA A 116 -10.43 17.05 -2.21
C ALA A 116 -9.23 16.28 -2.78
N LEU A 117 -8.54 15.52 -1.93
CA LEU A 117 -7.51 14.57 -2.33
C LEU A 117 -8.08 13.16 -2.28
N ARG A 118 -8.08 12.43 -3.40
CA ARG A 118 -8.48 11.03 -3.45
C ARG A 118 -7.26 10.11 -3.44
N LEU A 119 -7.22 9.19 -2.48
CA LEU A 119 -6.18 8.18 -2.33
C LEU A 119 -6.73 6.80 -2.72
N PRO A 120 -6.10 6.06 -3.64
CA PRO A 120 -6.54 4.71 -3.97
C PRO A 120 -6.12 3.74 -2.86
N LEU A 121 -7.09 3.15 -2.17
CA LEU A 121 -6.83 2.09 -1.19
C LEU A 121 -6.86 0.70 -1.85
N GLY A 122 -7.64 0.52 -2.93
CA GLY A 122 -7.87 -0.78 -3.54
C GLY A 122 -8.72 -1.68 -2.63
N ALA A 123 -8.52 -3.01 -2.69
CA ALA A 123 -9.35 -3.95 -1.94
C ALA A 123 -9.17 -3.91 -0.41
N ILE A 124 -10.22 -3.59 0.35
CA ILE A 124 -10.24 -3.73 1.82
C ILE A 124 -10.55 -5.18 2.14
N ARG A 125 -9.64 -5.82 2.87
CA ARG A 125 -9.80 -7.20 3.33
C ARG A 125 -10.45 -7.20 4.72
N TYR A 126 -11.30 -8.18 4.94
CA TYR A 126 -11.89 -8.48 6.23
C TYR A 126 -10.77 -8.72 7.24
N ASP A 127 -10.90 -8.07 8.40
CA ASP A 127 -9.97 -8.25 9.51
C ASP A 127 -8.50 -7.94 9.17
N GLN A 128 -8.31 -6.98 8.26
CA GLN A 128 -6.99 -6.46 7.91
C GLN A 128 -7.07 -4.93 7.89
N PRO A 129 -6.79 -4.29 9.05
CA PRO A 129 -6.74 -2.84 9.15
C PRO A 129 -5.79 -2.25 8.11
N ARG A 130 -6.07 -1.01 7.72
CA ARG A 130 -5.21 -0.23 6.84
C ARG A 130 -5.05 1.17 7.39
N HIS A 131 -3.81 1.56 7.61
CA HIS A 131 -3.46 2.84 8.17
C HIS A 131 -3.07 3.81 7.06
N VAL A 132 -3.59 5.02 7.19
CA VAL A 132 -3.22 6.16 6.37
C VAL A 132 -2.84 7.27 7.32
N VAL A 133 -1.60 7.74 7.21
CA VAL A 133 -1.12 8.91 7.97
C VAL A 133 -1.33 10.16 7.12
N ILE A 134 -1.91 11.18 7.73
CA ILE A 134 -2.21 12.45 7.07
C ILE A 134 -1.47 13.55 7.83
N ASP A 135 -0.49 14.16 7.17
CA ASP A 135 0.19 15.35 7.68
C ASP A 135 -0.66 16.57 7.33
N LEU A 136 -1.07 17.33 8.34
CA LEU A 136 -1.90 18.52 8.18
C LEU A 136 -1.04 19.77 8.01
N LYS A 137 -1.51 20.74 7.21
CA LYS A 137 -0.81 22.04 7.09
C LYS A 137 -0.91 22.88 8.35
N HIS A 138 -2.00 22.69 9.08
CA HIS A 138 -2.29 23.39 10.32
C HIS A 138 -2.57 22.35 11.42
N PRO A 139 -2.14 22.59 12.67
CA PRO A 139 -2.50 21.73 13.78
C PRO A 139 -4.02 21.61 13.89
N ILE A 140 -4.53 20.46 14.36
CA ILE A 140 -5.98 20.24 14.57
C ILE A 140 -6.59 21.34 15.47
N SER A 141 -5.80 21.89 16.40
CA SER A 141 -6.20 23.01 17.28
C SER A 141 -6.47 24.33 16.54
N SER A 142 -6.18 24.45 15.24
CA SER A 142 -6.47 25.64 14.45
C SER A 142 -7.94 25.78 14.04
N GLY A 143 -8.79 24.78 14.37
CA GLY A 143 -10.22 24.79 14.04
C GLY A 143 -10.53 24.49 12.57
N ILE A 144 -9.55 24.07 11.77
CA ILE A 144 -9.77 23.63 10.38
C ILE A 144 -10.03 22.13 10.43
N ALA A 145 -11.31 21.75 10.34
CA ALA A 145 -11.70 20.35 10.32
C ALA A 145 -11.37 19.69 8.98
N ILE A 146 -10.92 18.44 9.03
CA ILE A 146 -10.74 17.57 7.86
C ILE A 146 -11.73 16.43 7.94
N THR A 147 -12.39 16.18 6.82
CA THR A 147 -13.29 15.07 6.60
C THR A 147 -12.59 14.00 5.77
N ALA A 148 -12.55 12.79 6.31
CA ALA A 148 -12.05 11.59 5.67
C ALA A 148 -13.24 10.70 5.30
N THR A 149 -13.50 10.53 4.01
CA THR A 149 -14.60 9.70 3.50
C THR A 149 -14.06 8.48 2.77
N ILE A 150 -14.43 7.29 3.23
CA ILE A 150 -14.21 6.05 2.49
C ILE A 150 -15.27 5.96 1.41
N GLU A 151 -14.84 5.96 0.15
CA GLU A 151 -15.67 5.66 -1.00
C GLU A 151 -15.47 4.21 -1.41
N LEU A 152 -16.57 3.49 -1.61
CA LEU A 152 -16.58 2.19 -2.26
C LEU A 152 -17.24 2.34 -3.63
N HIS A 153 -16.55 1.93 -4.69
CA HIS A 153 -17.10 2.00 -6.04
C HIS A 153 -17.52 3.43 -6.45
N GLY A 154 -16.81 4.44 -5.95
CA GLY A 154 -17.10 5.85 -6.16
C GLY A 154 -18.31 6.40 -5.39
N LYS A 155 -18.84 5.63 -4.43
CA LYS A 155 -19.93 6.07 -3.53
C LYS A 155 -19.41 6.17 -2.11
N ALA A 156 -19.72 7.26 -1.41
CA ALA A 156 -19.41 7.41 0.00
C ALA A 156 -20.06 6.28 0.82
N ALA A 157 -19.25 5.57 1.61
CA ALA A 157 -19.68 4.47 2.47
C ALA A 157 -19.54 4.84 3.95
N PHE A 158 -18.44 5.47 4.33
CA PHE A 158 -18.16 5.89 5.70
C PHE A 158 -17.49 7.26 5.71
N THR A 159 -17.77 8.06 6.73
CA THR A 159 -17.18 9.39 6.89
C THR A 159 -16.79 9.60 8.34
N ALA A 160 -15.61 10.19 8.54
CA ALA A 160 -15.12 10.66 9.82
C ALA A 160 -14.60 12.08 9.69
N THR A 161 -14.71 12.88 10.76
CA THR A 161 -14.18 14.24 10.83
C THR A 161 -13.13 14.35 11.92
N SER A 162 -12.13 15.21 11.72
CA SER A 162 -11.04 15.41 12.69
C SER A 162 -11.51 16.02 14.01
N GLU A 163 -12.69 16.64 14.06
CA GLU A 163 -13.31 17.13 15.31
C GLU A 163 -13.63 15.99 16.29
N GLY A 164 -13.93 14.79 15.75
CA GLY A 164 -14.14 13.57 16.54
C GLY A 164 -12.87 12.75 16.76
N ALA A 165 -11.69 13.25 16.34
CA ALA A 165 -10.45 12.50 16.49
C ALA A 165 -9.99 12.49 17.95
N ALA A 166 -9.79 11.30 18.51
CA ALA A 166 -9.14 11.14 19.79
C ALA A 166 -7.64 11.37 19.67
N ALA A 167 -7.01 11.84 20.74
CA ALA A 167 -5.55 11.84 20.83
C ALA A 167 -5.02 10.40 20.70
N ALA A 168 -3.92 10.22 19.99
CA ALA A 168 -3.28 8.92 19.86
C ALA A 168 -2.82 8.44 21.24
N ALA A 169 -3.31 7.27 21.67
CA ALA A 169 -2.90 6.66 22.93
C ALA A 169 -1.41 6.23 22.91
N ALA A 170 -0.89 5.90 21.72
CA ALA A 170 0.48 5.51 21.48
C ALA A 170 1.04 6.28 20.26
N PRO A 171 1.50 7.53 20.44
CA PRO A 171 2.03 8.37 19.35
C PRO A 171 3.18 7.72 18.56
N GLU A 172 3.97 6.86 19.21
CA GLU A 172 5.05 6.10 18.61
C GLU A 172 4.57 5.12 17.52
N LEU A 173 3.34 4.59 17.63
CA LEU A 173 2.74 3.76 16.58
C LEU A 173 2.41 4.59 15.33
N VAL A 174 1.96 5.83 15.50
CA VAL A 174 1.72 6.76 14.38
C VAL A 174 3.03 7.08 13.66
N GLU A 175 4.11 7.29 14.41
CA GLU A 175 5.44 7.49 13.84
C GLU A 175 5.96 6.24 13.12
N ALA A 176 5.72 5.03 13.65
CA ALA A 176 6.04 3.78 12.96
C ALA A 176 5.31 3.66 11.61
N GLU A 177 4.01 3.97 11.57
CA GLU A 177 3.23 4.00 10.34
C GLU A 177 3.74 5.04 9.35
N LYS A 178 4.14 6.22 9.85
CA LYS A 178 4.75 7.28 9.03
C LYS A 178 6.06 6.83 8.40
N VAL A 179 6.93 6.14 9.15
CA VAL A 179 8.18 5.56 8.65
C VAL A 179 7.92 4.52 7.56
N ARG A 180 6.98 3.59 7.80
CA ARG A 180 6.57 2.58 6.80
C ARG A 180 6.13 3.22 5.49
N LEU A 181 5.24 4.20 5.58
CA LEU A 181 4.68 4.87 4.40
C LEU A 181 5.73 5.72 3.67
N LYS A 182 6.66 6.38 4.38
CA LYS A 182 7.81 7.06 3.75
C LYS A 182 8.75 6.10 3.03
N CYS A 183 8.96 4.89 3.55
CA CYS A 183 9.70 3.86 2.84
C CYS A 183 8.99 3.47 1.53
N ALA A 184 7.65 3.38 1.54
CA ALA A 184 6.89 3.12 0.31
C ALA A 184 7.03 4.24 -0.73
N ASP A 185 6.97 5.51 -0.32
CA ASP A 185 7.23 6.65 -1.23
C ASP A 185 8.64 6.61 -1.82
N PHE A 186 9.64 6.29 -1.00
CA PHE A 186 11.03 6.18 -1.45
C PHE A 186 11.16 5.12 -2.54
N LEU A 187 10.61 3.92 -2.30
CA LEU A 187 10.64 2.80 -3.23
C LEU A 187 9.90 3.10 -4.54
N ASP A 188 8.74 3.78 -4.48
CA ASP A 188 8.06 4.22 -5.70
C ASP A 188 8.89 5.23 -6.50
N GLY A 189 9.60 6.13 -5.81
CA GLY A 189 10.55 7.06 -6.42
C GLY A 189 11.62 6.33 -7.23
N LEU A 190 12.23 5.30 -6.62
CA LEU A 190 13.20 4.43 -7.30
C LEU A 190 12.59 3.74 -8.51
N ALA A 191 11.42 3.10 -8.33
CA ALA A 191 10.73 2.36 -9.38
C ALA A 191 10.33 3.26 -10.57
N LYS A 192 9.99 4.53 -10.31
CA LYS A 192 9.65 5.52 -11.35
C LYS A 192 10.89 5.99 -12.11
N ALA A 193 12.01 6.24 -11.41
CA ALA A 193 13.25 6.66 -12.05
C ALA A 193 13.74 5.62 -13.09
N SER A 194 13.57 4.33 -12.79
CA SER A 194 13.97 3.25 -13.71
C SER A 194 13.18 3.23 -15.01
N ARG A 195 11.90 3.64 -15.05
CA ARG A 195 11.05 3.59 -16.27
C ARG A 195 11.54 4.47 -17.44
N SER A 196 12.49 5.37 -17.19
CA SER A 196 12.95 6.34 -18.18
C SER A 196 13.87 5.74 -19.27
N THR A 197 14.30 4.48 -19.14
CA THR A 197 15.22 3.81 -20.08
C THR A 197 14.60 2.49 -20.57
N GLY A 198 14.59 2.21 -21.87
CA GLY A 198 13.67 1.23 -22.48
C GLY A 198 13.99 -0.26 -22.30
N ASP A 199 14.96 -0.64 -21.46
CA ASP A 199 15.34 -2.04 -21.25
C ASP A 199 15.79 -2.29 -19.80
N VAL A 200 15.07 -3.21 -19.12
CA VAL A 200 15.24 -3.50 -17.69
C VAL A 200 16.63 -4.06 -17.37
N ALA A 201 17.22 -4.80 -18.31
CA ALA A 201 18.57 -5.36 -18.19
C ALA A 201 19.68 -4.30 -18.32
N SER A 202 19.37 -3.13 -18.85
CA SER A 202 20.31 -2.03 -19.08
C SER A 202 20.25 -0.93 -18.02
N HIS A 203 19.38 -1.07 -17.01
CA HIS A 203 19.25 -0.08 -15.95
C HIS A 203 20.45 -0.13 -15.00
N PRO A 204 21.24 0.95 -14.89
CA PRO A 204 22.12 1.08 -13.74
C PRO A 204 21.26 1.15 -12.46
N PRO A 205 21.80 0.69 -11.31
CA PRO A 205 21.13 0.90 -10.04
C PRO A 205 20.90 2.40 -9.80
N PRO A 206 19.78 2.80 -9.19
CA PRO A 206 19.53 4.21 -8.92
C PRO A 206 20.61 4.76 -7.96
N PRO A 207 21.08 6.01 -8.17
CA PRO A 207 22.13 6.63 -7.33
C PRO A 207 21.71 6.87 -5.87
N ASP A 208 20.48 6.51 -5.51
CA ASP A 208 19.84 6.87 -4.26
C ASP A 208 20.07 5.85 -3.13
N ALA A 209 20.88 4.82 -3.32
CA ALA A 209 21.20 3.84 -2.26
C ALA A 209 21.85 4.51 -1.03
N ALA A 210 22.66 5.56 -1.25
CA ALA A 210 23.24 6.35 -0.16
C ALA A 210 22.18 7.18 0.59
N LEU A 211 21.23 7.77 -0.14
CA LEU A 211 20.10 8.52 0.44
C LEU A 211 19.18 7.59 1.25
N LEU A 212 18.91 6.39 0.74
CA LEU A 212 18.15 5.38 1.48
C LEU A 212 18.88 5.01 2.77
N ARG A 213 20.18 4.72 2.70
CA ARG A 213 20.97 4.36 3.88
C ARG A 213 20.95 5.48 4.93
N ALA A 214 21.17 6.73 4.52
CA ALA A 214 21.10 7.88 5.42
C ALA A 214 19.72 8.02 6.07
N TYR A 215 18.64 7.80 5.31
CA TYR A 215 17.28 7.81 5.86
C TYR A 215 17.05 6.66 6.86
N LEU A 216 17.49 5.44 6.55
CA LEU A 216 17.36 4.29 7.45
C LEU A 216 18.18 4.49 8.74
N ASP A 217 19.36 5.11 8.65
CA ASP A 217 20.18 5.41 9.81
C ASP A 217 19.55 6.51 10.68
N TYR A 218 18.92 7.52 10.06
CA TYR A 218 18.12 8.51 10.77
C TYR A 218 16.94 7.85 11.51
N VAL A 219 16.20 6.94 10.86
CA VAL A 219 15.11 6.20 11.50
C VAL A 219 15.62 5.34 12.65
N ALA A 220 16.74 4.63 12.46
CA ALA A 220 17.34 3.77 13.48
C ALA A 220 17.83 4.53 14.71
N ALA A 221 18.18 5.81 14.57
CA ALA A 221 18.52 6.69 15.68
C ALA A 221 17.29 7.32 16.38
N GLY A 222 16.09 7.17 15.80
CA GLY A 222 14.86 7.74 16.32
C GLY A 222 14.18 6.87 17.39
N PRO A 223 13.20 7.45 18.12
CA PRO A 223 12.52 6.75 19.22
C PRO A 223 11.68 5.54 18.74
N ALA A 224 11.13 5.60 17.52
CA ALA A 224 10.33 4.51 16.96
C ALA A 224 11.15 3.26 16.62
N ALA A 225 12.49 3.34 16.56
CA ALA A 225 13.37 2.22 16.22
C ALA A 225 13.29 1.05 17.21
N GLN A 226 12.81 1.31 18.44
CA GLN A 226 12.64 0.29 19.48
C GLN A 226 11.36 -0.54 19.28
N LEU A 227 10.46 -0.13 18.37
CA LEU A 227 9.27 -0.89 18.06
C LEU A 227 9.63 -2.04 17.11
N ASP A 228 9.20 -3.26 17.44
CA ASP A 228 9.51 -4.46 16.64
C ASP A 228 9.14 -4.29 15.16
N ALA A 229 7.99 -3.66 14.88
CA ALA A 229 7.55 -3.39 13.51
C ALA A 229 8.53 -2.49 12.73
N VAL A 230 9.14 -1.51 13.40
CA VAL A 230 10.14 -0.62 12.79
C VAL A 230 11.48 -1.34 12.65
N ALA A 231 11.89 -2.11 13.66
CA ALA A 231 13.10 -2.94 13.57
C ALA A 231 13.02 -3.93 12.40
N ALA A 232 11.91 -4.66 12.27
CA ALA A 232 11.66 -5.59 11.16
C ALA A 232 11.62 -4.89 9.79
N LEU A 233 11.07 -3.66 9.73
CA LEU A 233 11.13 -2.82 8.54
C LEU A 233 12.56 -2.42 8.18
N LEU A 234 13.34 -1.94 9.15
CA LEU A 234 14.74 -1.59 8.94
C LEU A 234 15.56 -2.79 8.45
N ASP A 235 15.34 -3.96 9.04
CA ASP A 235 16.00 -5.21 8.63
C ASP A 235 15.60 -5.62 7.21
N THR A 236 14.33 -5.51 6.85
CA THR A 236 13.87 -5.79 5.47
C THR A 236 14.46 -4.79 4.47
N MET A 237 14.46 -3.50 4.79
CA MET A 237 15.01 -2.46 3.92
C MET A 237 16.53 -2.62 3.76
N ARG A 238 17.26 -2.99 4.81
CA ARG A 238 18.72 -3.21 4.74
C ARG A 238 19.07 -4.54 4.08
N GLY A 239 18.40 -5.62 4.45
CA GLY A 239 18.70 -6.97 4.00
C GLY A 239 18.19 -7.31 2.60
N GLN A 240 17.08 -6.71 2.18
CA GLN A 240 16.46 -7.00 0.88
C GLN A 240 16.52 -5.82 -0.08
N VAL A 241 16.10 -4.61 0.34
CA VAL A 241 16.09 -3.46 -0.57
C VAL A 241 17.50 -3.01 -0.91
N LEU A 242 18.34 -2.68 0.07
CA LEU A 242 19.72 -2.23 -0.21
C LEU A 242 20.53 -3.31 -0.93
N LEU A 243 20.33 -4.58 -0.60
CA LEU A 243 20.91 -5.70 -1.34
C LEU A 243 20.44 -5.71 -2.80
N GLY A 244 19.14 -5.57 -3.03
CA GLY A 244 18.53 -5.52 -4.36
C GLY A 244 19.00 -4.34 -5.20
N LEU A 245 19.41 -3.23 -4.58
CA LEU A 245 20.01 -2.08 -5.26
C LEU A 245 21.46 -2.32 -5.70
N GLY A 246 22.10 -3.42 -5.30
CA GLY A 246 23.43 -3.79 -5.79
C GLY A 246 23.41 -4.13 -7.29
N GLU A 247 24.48 -3.77 -8.01
CA GLU A 247 24.60 -3.99 -9.46
C GLU A 247 24.33 -5.45 -9.87
N GLU A 248 24.81 -6.41 -9.09
CA GLU A 248 24.67 -7.84 -9.34
C GLU A 248 23.25 -8.41 -9.14
N HIS A 249 22.38 -7.65 -8.46
CA HIS A 249 21.05 -8.06 -8.03
C HIS A 249 19.94 -7.26 -8.70
N TRP A 250 20.21 -6.00 -9.04
CA TRP A 250 19.22 -5.05 -9.55
C TRP A 250 18.47 -5.59 -10.77
N ALA A 251 19.20 -5.96 -11.82
CA ALA A 251 18.63 -6.50 -13.04
C ALA A 251 18.01 -7.90 -12.88
N LYS A 252 18.43 -8.66 -11.86
CA LYS A 252 17.95 -10.04 -11.63
C LYS A 252 16.65 -10.09 -10.83
N TRP A 253 16.53 -9.26 -9.81
CA TRP A 253 15.37 -9.29 -8.91
C TRP A 253 15.12 -7.97 -8.20
N GLY A 254 16.15 -7.16 -7.92
CA GLY A 254 16.02 -5.94 -7.12
C GLY A 254 15.01 -4.95 -7.69
N VAL A 255 15.04 -4.74 -9.00
CA VAL A 255 14.10 -3.83 -9.69
C VAL A 255 12.64 -4.28 -9.56
N HIS A 256 12.38 -5.59 -9.56
CA HIS A 256 11.04 -6.16 -9.41
C HIS A 256 10.58 -6.10 -7.95
N TYR A 257 11.50 -6.34 -7.02
CA TYR A 257 11.25 -6.26 -5.59
C TYR A 257 10.89 -4.83 -5.16
N CYS A 258 11.67 -3.82 -5.60
CA CYS A 258 11.40 -2.41 -5.32
C CYS A 258 10.08 -1.89 -5.92
N ARG A 259 9.53 -2.55 -6.96
CA ARG A 259 8.18 -2.27 -7.50
C ARG A 259 7.08 -2.94 -6.68
N THR A 260 7.40 -4.06 -6.04
CA THR A 260 6.43 -4.90 -5.32
C THR A 260 6.24 -4.44 -3.89
N LEU A 261 7.34 -4.27 -3.15
CA LEU A 261 7.31 -3.94 -1.73
C LEU A 261 6.48 -2.69 -1.39
N PRO A 262 6.56 -1.53 -2.10
CA PRO A 262 5.73 -0.37 -1.74
C PRO A 262 4.23 -0.64 -1.85
N LEU A 263 3.79 -1.53 -2.74
CA LEU A 263 2.39 -1.96 -2.82
C LEU A 263 2.00 -2.75 -1.57
N MET A 264 2.86 -3.66 -1.11
CA MET A 264 2.64 -4.45 0.09
C MET A 264 2.65 -3.58 1.35
N LEU A 265 3.59 -2.64 1.44
CA LEU A 265 3.66 -1.68 2.54
C LEU A 265 2.36 -0.88 2.60
N ARG A 266 1.96 -0.17 1.53
CA ARG A 266 0.72 0.61 1.50
C ARG A 266 -0.54 -0.19 1.83
N SER A 267 -0.66 -1.38 1.27
CA SER A 267 -1.85 -2.22 1.43
C SER A 267 -1.81 -3.09 2.70
N GLU A 268 -0.76 -2.95 3.51
CA GLU A 268 -0.47 -3.73 4.72
C GLU A 268 -0.63 -5.23 4.48
N ARG A 269 -0.10 -5.69 3.35
CA ARG A 269 -0.32 -7.04 2.84
C ARG A 269 0.73 -8.04 3.31
N ARG A 270 0.30 -8.98 4.16
CA ARG A 270 1.01 -10.22 4.53
C ARG A 270 1.05 -11.19 3.35
N SER A 271 1.87 -10.89 2.35
CA SER A 271 1.90 -11.65 1.09
C SER A 271 3.04 -12.64 1.00
N ASN A 272 4.10 -12.49 1.78
CA ASN A 272 5.16 -13.48 1.90
C ASN A 272 5.63 -13.56 3.35
N PHE A 273 6.31 -14.67 3.68
CA PHE A 273 6.90 -14.92 5.01
C PHE A 273 8.41 -14.66 5.04
N ARG A 274 8.95 -14.07 3.97
CA ARG A 274 10.39 -13.78 3.87
C ARG A 274 10.71 -12.42 4.46
N ASP A 275 9.81 -11.47 4.23
CA ASP A 275 9.98 -10.09 4.64
C ASP A 275 9.38 -9.90 6.03
N ALA A 276 10.25 -9.85 7.06
CA ALA A 276 9.85 -9.73 8.46
C ALA A 276 8.91 -8.53 8.70
N CYS A 277 9.07 -7.44 7.95
CA CYS A 277 8.21 -6.26 8.09
C CYS A 277 6.73 -6.55 7.78
N LEU A 278 6.43 -7.54 6.94
CA LEU A 278 5.06 -7.90 6.59
C LEU A 278 4.38 -8.70 7.71
N GLU A 279 5.14 -9.29 8.62
CA GLU A 279 4.60 -10.07 9.74
C GLU A 279 3.94 -9.18 10.79
N HIS A 280 4.27 -7.88 10.83
CA HIS A 280 3.70 -6.94 11.80
C HIS A 280 2.37 -6.30 11.35
N PHE A 281 1.84 -6.66 10.18
CA PHE A 281 0.53 -6.19 9.73
C PHE A 281 -0.62 -7.00 10.32
N GLY A 282 -1.82 -6.40 10.34
CA GLY A 282 -3.00 -7.01 10.96
C GLY A 282 -3.22 -6.56 12.40
N ARG A 283 -2.67 -5.41 12.78
CA ARG A 283 -2.98 -4.73 14.04
C ARG A 283 -3.75 -3.46 13.77
N ASP A 284 -4.53 -2.97 14.72
CA ASP A 284 -5.21 -1.68 14.58
C ASP A 284 -4.33 -0.51 15.06
N ALA A 285 -4.86 0.71 15.01
CA ALA A 285 -4.15 1.92 15.41
C ALA A 285 -3.80 1.99 16.91
N GLN A 286 -4.30 1.06 17.73
CA GLN A 286 -3.95 0.90 19.14
C GLN A 286 -3.01 -0.30 19.36
N GLY A 287 -2.58 -0.98 18.29
CA GLY A 287 -1.70 -2.15 18.34
C GLY A 287 -2.41 -3.44 18.71
N ARG A 288 -3.75 -3.47 18.74
CA ARG A 288 -4.52 -4.69 19.01
C ARG A 288 -4.55 -5.56 17.77
N ASP A 289 -4.38 -6.87 17.92
CA ASP A 289 -4.44 -7.81 16.82
C ASP A 289 -5.85 -7.88 16.22
N ALA A 290 -5.92 -8.28 14.96
CA ALA A 290 -7.19 -8.46 14.28
C ALA A 290 -7.99 -9.62 14.90
N LEU A 291 -9.32 -9.56 14.84
CA LEU A 291 -10.24 -10.48 15.51
C LEU A 291 -9.95 -11.95 15.20
N PHE A 292 -9.62 -12.27 13.96
CA PHE A 292 -9.31 -13.61 13.52
C PHE A 292 -7.96 -14.10 14.07
N CYS A 293 -6.99 -13.22 14.27
CA CYS A 293 -5.75 -13.60 14.96
C CYS A 293 -6.07 -14.00 16.40
N GLU A 294 -6.85 -13.18 17.12
CA GLU A 294 -7.29 -13.51 18.48
C GLU A 294 -8.07 -14.84 18.54
N LEU A 295 -8.99 -15.07 17.60
CA LEU A 295 -9.78 -16.31 17.54
C LEU A 295 -8.95 -17.52 17.13
N SER A 296 -7.98 -17.36 16.23
CA SER A 296 -7.08 -18.43 15.79
C SER A 296 -6.15 -18.84 16.92
N ASP A 297 -5.51 -17.87 17.58
CA ASP A 297 -4.60 -18.12 18.70
C ASP A 297 -5.34 -18.79 19.85
N ALA A 298 -6.58 -18.37 20.13
CA ALA A 298 -7.43 -19.03 21.13
C ALA A 298 -7.85 -20.45 20.77
N ALA A 299 -7.90 -20.81 19.48
CA ALA A 299 -8.22 -22.16 19.01
C ALA A 299 -7.01 -23.11 19.00
N GLU A 300 -5.78 -22.56 19.04
CA GLU A 300 -4.54 -23.32 19.12
C GLU A 300 -4.08 -23.62 20.58
N LEU A 301 -4.74 -23.02 21.57
CA LEU A 301 -4.54 -23.22 23.01
C LEU A 301 -5.48 -24.29 23.60
#